data_AF-A0A2E3UQW7-F1
#
_entry.id   AF-A0A2E3UQW7-F1
#
_cell.length_a   1.000
_cell.length_b   1.000
_cell.length_c   1.000
_cell.angle_alpha   90.00
_cell.angle_beta   90.00
_cell.angle_gamma   90.00
#
_symmetry.space_group_name_H-M   'P 1'
#
loop_
_entity.id
_entity.type
_entity.pdbx_description
1 polymer ?
#
loop_
_entity_poly.entity_id
_entity_poly.type
_entity_poly.pdbx_seq_one_letter_code
_entity_poly.pdbx_strand_id
1 'polypeptide(L)'
;MKTKLLALLAVATAGVVAIQLPVTAHHAFSAEFDANLPVRLGGPITRVEWINPHTWIHLENNDPEATRDPGPWMVEGGTPNTLLRRGINRNSLVLGTDIVVTGYQSKDRLCEPTCRANGRDITFPDGRKLFMGSSGTGAPRDGSDATEPGR
;
A
#
# COMPACT_ATOMS: atom_id res chain seq x y z
N MET A 1 62.09 13.32 -17.82
CA MET A 1 60.85 12.83 -18.48
C MET A 1 59.96 11.95 -17.59
N LYS A 2 60.19 11.82 -16.26
CA LYS A 2 59.41 10.92 -15.39
C LYS A 2 58.39 11.63 -14.46
N THR A 3 58.44 12.95 -14.36
CA THR A 3 57.56 13.75 -13.48
C THR A 3 56.27 14.24 -14.14
N LYS A 4 56.19 14.21 -15.48
CA LYS A 4 54.96 14.61 -16.20
C LYS A 4 53.90 13.49 -16.30
N LEU A 5 54.28 12.23 -16.11
CA LEU A 5 53.34 11.10 -16.13
C LEU A 5 52.52 10.97 -14.83
N LEU A 6 53.05 11.43 -13.69
CA LEU A 6 52.36 11.36 -12.40
C LEU A 6 51.24 12.42 -12.28
N ALA A 7 51.36 13.55 -13.00
CA ALA A 7 50.34 14.59 -13.00
C ALA A 7 49.09 14.22 -13.81
N LEU A 8 49.21 13.32 -14.79
CA LEU A 8 48.09 12.83 -15.61
C LEU A 8 47.25 11.75 -14.91
N LEU A 9 47.83 11.03 -13.94
CA LEU A 9 47.08 10.04 -13.14
C LEU A 9 46.24 10.67 -12.02
N ALA A 10 46.63 11.85 -11.53
CA ALA A 10 45.91 12.59 -10.48
C ALA A 10 44.66 13.32 -11.01
N VAL A 11 44.58 13.60 -12.31
CA VAL A 11 43.42 14.26 -12.93
C VAL A 11 42.36 13.25 -13.41
N ALA A 12 42.75 12.00 -13.66
CA ALA A 12 41.83 10.94 -14.08
C ALA A 12 40.97 10.37 -12.93
N THR A 13 41.31 10.65 -11.67
CA THR A 13 40.59 10.16 -10.47
C THR A 13 39.61 11.17 -9.87
N ALA A 14 39.57 12.42 -10.36
CA ALA A 14 38.67 13.46 -9.86
C ALA A 14 37.27 13.47 -10.51
N GLY A 15 36.97 12.52 -11.41
CA GLY A 15 35.84 12.60 -12.33
C GLY A 15 34.56 11.84 -11.96
N VAL A 16 34.46 11.19 -10.80
CA VAL A 16 33.24 10.44 -10.43
C VAL A 16 32.81 10.78 -9.00
N VAL A 17 32.33 12.01 -8.80
CA VAL A 17 31.40 12.27 -7.69
C VAL A 17 30.06 11.70 -8.15
N ALA A 18 29.79 10.45 -7.79
CA ALA A 18 28.46 9.87 -7.96
C ALA A 18 27.50 10.65 -7.06
N ILE A 19 26.74 11.57 -7.63
CA ILE A 19 25.62 12.22 -6.95
C ILE A 19 24.60 11.13 -6.67
N GLN A 20 24.65 10.55 -5.47
CA GLN A 20 23.60 9.66 -4.98
C GLN A 20 22.38 10.52 -4.67
N LEU A 21 21.61 10.85 -5.71
CA LEU A 21 20.28 11.40 -5.51
C LEU A 21 19.46 10.32 -4.78
N PRO A 22 18.80 10.64 -3.67
CA PRO A 22 17.86 9.71 -3.06
C PRO A 22 16.76 9.46 -4.09
N VAL A 23 16.77 8.28 -4.70
CA VAL A 23 15.65 7.82 -5.51
C VAL A 23 14.58 7.42 -4.51
N THR A 24 13.58 8.29 -4.33
CA THR A 24 12.41 7.94 -3.54
C THR A 24 11.66 6.85 -4.30
N ALA A 25 11.87 5.59 -3.90
CA ALA A 25 11.05 4.48 -4.35
C ALA A 25 9.66 4.64 -3.69
N HIS A 26 8.81 5.48 -4.27
CA HIS A 26 7.39 5.43 -3.97
C HIS A 26 6.86 4.14 -4.61
N HIS A 27 6.51 3.13 -3.79
CA HIS A 27 5.83 1.93 -4.24
C HIS A 27 4.61 2.35 -5.07
N ALA A 28 4.72 2.23 -6.39
CA ALA A 28 3.71 2.72 -7.31
C ALA A 28 2.53 1.75 -7.25
N PHE A 29 1.35 2.24 -6.94
CA PHE A 29 0.10 1.47 -6.96
C PHE A 29 -0.01 0.64 -8.24
N SER A 30 0.31 1.25 -9.39
CA SER A 30 0.23 0.62 -10.70
C SER A 30 1.26 -0.48 -10.93
N ALA A 31 2.27 -0.66 -10.08
CA ALA A 31 3.18 -1.79 -10.15
C ALA A 31 2.49 -3.09 -9.67
N GLU A 32 1.66 -3.01 -8.63
CA GLU A 32 1.09 -4.18 -7.97
C GLU A 32 -0.41 -4.36 -8.21
N PHE A 33 -1.16 -3.26 -8.37
CA PHE A 33 -2.63 -3.25 -8.39
C PHE A 33 -3.20 -2.71 -9.70
N ASP A 34 -4.43 -3.12 -10.01
CA ASP A 34 -5.15 -2.72 -11.22
C ASP A 34 -6.33 -1.80 -10.87
N ALA A 35 -6.24 -0.54 -11.29
CA ALA A 35 -7.31 0.46 -11.13
C ALA A 35 -8.65 0.03 -11.75
N ASN A 36 -8.63 -0.86 -12.74
CA ASN A 36 -9.83 -1.37 -13.42
C ASN A 36 -10.44 -2.60 -12.74
N LEU A 37 -9.86 -3.06 -11.62
CA LEU A 37 -10.36 -4.19 -10.84
C LEU A 37 -10.78 -3.73 -9.44
N PRO A 38 -11.82 -2.90 -9.31
CA PRO A 38 -12.34 -2.57 -8.00
C PRO A 38 -12.78 -3.83 -7.26
N VAL A 39 -12.64 -3.81 -5.94
CA VAL A 39 -13.13 -4.85 -5.05
C VAL A 39 -13.96 -4.25 -3.93
N ARG A 40 -15.00 -4.99 -3.54
CA ARG A 40 -15.66 -4.91 -2.25
C ARG A 40 -15.52 -6.28 -1.60
N LEU A 41 -14.89 -6.30 -0.43
CA LEU A 41 -14.65 -7.49 0.38
C LEU A 41 -15.31 -7.27 1.74
N GLY A 42 -15.78 -8.34 2.37
CA GLY A 42 -16.32 -8.23 3.72
C GLY A 42 -16.28 -9.54 4.48
N GLY A 43 -16.11 -9.42 5.79
CA GLY A 43 -16.05 -10.54 6.72
C GLY A 43 -15.05 -10.29 7.87
N PRO A 44 -14.76 -11.32 8.68
CA PRO A 44 -14.01 -11.14 9.91
C PRO A 44 -12.51 -10.95 9.65
N ILE A 45 -11.88 -10.06 10.41
CA ILE A 45 -10.42 -9.93 10.44
C ILE A 45 -9.80 -11.21 10.99
N THR A 46 -8.91 -11.83 10.24
CA THR A 46 -8.22 -13.08 10.64
C THR A 46 -6.79 -12.82 11.12
N ARG A 47 -6.14 -11.78 10.61
CA ARG A 47 -4.77 -11.39 10.98
C ARG A 47 -4.51 -9.92 10.64
N VAL A 48 -3.64 -9.28 11.41
CA VAL A 48 -3.17 -7.91 11.14
C VAL A 48 -1.67 -7.85 11.24
N GLU A 49 -1.02 -7.40 10.17
CA GLU A 49 0.41 -7.10 10.14
C GLU A 49 0.58 -5.60 10.18
N TRP A 50 0.84 -5.08 11.37
CA TRP A 50 1.00 -3.64 11.58
C TRP A 50 2.48 -3.27 11.50
N ILE A 51 3.00 -3.31 10.28
CA ILE A 51 4.42 -3.16 9.94
C ILE A 51 4.63 -1.98 8.99
N ASN A 52 5.85 -1.45 8.94
CA ASN A 52 6.26 -0.37 8.04
C ASN A 52 7.01 -1.03 6.85
N PRO A 53 6.72 -0.75 5.57
CA PRO A 53 5.95 0.38 5.01
C PRO A 53 4.43 0.25 4.94
N HIS A 54 3.88 -0.97 5.00
CA HIS A 54 2.43 -1.17 4.83
C HIS A 54 1.85 -2.01 5.97
N THR A 55 0.75 -1.54 6.54
CA THR A 55 -0.11 -2.41 7.34
C THR A 55 -0.86 -3.34 6.40
N TRP A 56 -0.92 -4.64 6.71
CA TRP A 56 -1.76 -5.62 6.00
C TRP A 56 -2.88 -6.11 6.91
N ILE A 57 -4.11 -6.07 6.42
CA ILE A 57 -5.30 -6.61 7.11
C ILE A 57 -5.74 -7.85 6.34
N HIS A 58 -5.76 -8.98 7.01
CA HIS A 58 -6.24 -10.24 6.46
C HIS A 58 -7.69 -10.44 6.92
N LEU A 59 -8.54 -10.88 6.01
CA LEU A 59 -9.94 -11.19 6.29
C LEU A 59 -10.37 -12.47 5.56
N GLU A 60 -11.41 -13.11 6.09
CA GLU A 60 -12.12 -14.17 5.39
C GLU A 60 -13.31 -13.55 4.66
N ASN A 61 -13.26 -13.50 3.32
CA ASN A 61 -14.32 -12.88 2.53
C ASN A 61 -15.53 -13.83 2.49
N ASN A 62 -16.62 -13.42 3.13
CA ASN A 62 -17.87 -14.17 3.19
C ASN A 62 -19.11 -13.27 3.03
N ASP A 63 -18.90 -12.00 2.70
CA ASP A 63 -19.98 -11.03 2.49
C ASP A 63 -20.77 -11.35 1.21
N PRO A 64 -22.11 -11.52 1.29
CA PRO A 64 -22.95 -11.77 0.12
C PRO A 64 -22.94 -10.62 -0.91
N GLU A 65 -22.54 -9.40 -0.51
CA GLU A 65 -22.38 -8.25 -1.40
C GLU A 65 -20.95 -8.14 -1.98
N ALA A 66 -20.06 -9.09 -1.68
CA ALA A 66 -18.69 -9.06 -2.18
C ALA A 66 -18.66 -9.14 -3.71
N THR A 67 -17.75 -8.39 -4.32
CA THR A 67 -17.56 -8.39 -5.78
C THR A 67 -16.55 -9.44 -6.25
N ARG A 68 -16.05 -10.26 -5.33
CA ARG A 68 -15.03 -11.28 -5.55
C ARG A 68 -15.37 -12.54 -4.76
N ASP A 69 -14.75 -13.63 -5.18
CA ASP A 69 -14.98 -14.96 -4.62
C ASP A 69 -14.70 -15.00 -3.11
N PRO A 70 -15.43 -15.85 -2.37
CA PRO A 70 -15.19 -16.06 -0.96
C PRO A 70 -13.82 -16.71 -0.73
N GLY A 71 -13.26 -16.53 0.46
CA GLY A 71 -11.95 -17.08 0.81
C GLY A 71 -11.02 -16.08 1.50
N PRO A 72 -9.75 -16.45 1.70
CA PRO A 72 -8.78 -15.60 2.38
C PRO A 72 -8.30 -14.44 1.49
N TRP A 73 -8.37 -13.23 2.03
CA TRP A 73 -7.85 -12.02 1.41
C TRP A 73 -6.87 -11.31 2.34
N MET A 74 -5.83 -10.72 1.75
CA MET A 74 -4.98 -9.73 2.42
C MET A 74 -5.09 -8.38 1.71
N VAL A 75 -5.32 -7.35 2.51
CA VAL A 75 -5.55 -5.98 2.05
C VAL A 75 -4.40 -5.10 2.54
N GLU A 76 -3.69 -4.50 1.60
CA GLU A 76 -2.68 -3.48 1.87
C GLU A 76 -3.33 -2.17 2.31
N GLY A 77 -2.86 -1.60 3.41
CA GLY A 77 -3.19 -0.25 3.84
C GLY A 77 -1.97 0.68 3.82
N GLY A 78 -2.19 1.89 4.33
CA GLY A 78 -1.15 2.87 4.59
C GLY A 78 -0.13 2.42 5.63
N THR A 79 0.89 3.26 5.81
CA THR A 79 1.86 3.08 6.90
C THR A 79 1.14 3.10 8.27
N PRO A 80 1.66 2.39 9.29
CA PRO A 80 1.17 2.44 10.66
C PRO A 80 0.84 3.86 11.15
N ASN A 81 1.77 4.80 10.99
CA ASN A 81 1.60 6.17 11.46
C ASN A 81 0.51 6.93 10.67
N THR A 82 0.38 6.67 9.38
CA THR A 82 -0.68 7.26 8.56
C THR A 82 -2.05 6.76 9.01
N LEU A 83 -2.19 5.44 9.21
CA LEU A 83 -3.44 4.84 9.68
C LEU A 83 -3.83 5.35 11.07
N LEU A 84 -2.87 5.44 12.00
CA LEU A 84 -3.09 6.00 13.34
C LEU A 84 -3.69 7.40 13.28
N ARG A 85 -3.13 8.29 12.45
CA ARG A 85 -3.63 9.66 12.28
C ARG A 85 -5.03 9.72 11.66
N ARG A 86 -5.45 8.66 10.97
CA ARG A 86 -6.80 8.53 10.37
C ARG A 86 -7.77 7.79 11.27
N GLY A 87 -7.38 7.46 12.51
CA GLY A 87 -8.23 6.80 13.49
C GLY A 87 -8.29 5.27 13.36
N ILE A 88 -7.52 4.68 12.44
CA ILE A 88 -7.34 3.22 12.34
C ILE A 88 -6.15 2.84 13.20
N ASN A 89 -6.34 1.95 14.17
CA ASN A 89 -5.29 1.53 15.08
C ASN A 89 -5.45 0.06 15.48
N ARG A 90 -4.48 -0.49 16.22
CA ARG A 90 -4.51 -1.90 16.65
C ARG A 90 -5.75 -2.24 17.50
N ASN A 91 -6.33 -1.28 18.21
CA ASN A 91 -7.52 -1.48 19.03
C ASN A 91 -8.82 -1.42 18.20
N SER A 92 -8.80 -0.80 17.01
CA SER A 92 -9.94 -0.85 16.08
C SER A 92 -9.91 -2.10 15.20
N LEU A 93 -8.73 -2.66 14.92
CA LEU A 93 -8.55 -3.85 14.10
C LEU A 93 -8.51 -5.14 14.95
N VAL A 94 -9.59 -5.38 15.69
CA VAL A 94 -9.71 -6.57 16.55
C VAL A 94 -10.03 -7.79 15.69
N LEU A 95 -9.31 -8.90 15.92
CA LEU A 95 -9.57 -10.17 15.24
C LEU A 95 -11.03 -10.62 15.46
N GLY A 96 -11.64 -11.17 14.42
CA GLY A 96 -13.05 -11.57 14.40
C GLY A 96 -14.03 -10.42 14.17
N THR A 97 -13.59 -9.16 14.14
CA THR A 97 -14.46 -8.03 13.78
C THR A 97 -14.80 -8.11 12.30
N ASP A 98 -16.09 -8.14 11.98
CA ASP A 98 -16.55 -8.02 10.61
C ASP A 98 -16.31 -6.61 10.09
N ILE A 99 -15.55 -6.50 9.01
CA ILE A 99 -15.28 -5.25 8.33
C ILE A 99 -15.70 -5.34 6.87
N VAL A 100 -15.94 -4.19 6.26
CA VAL A 100 -16.06 -4.07 4.81
C VAL A 100 -14.89 -3.25 4.29
N VAL A 101 -14.21 -3.76 3.27
CA VAL A 101 -13.12 -3.08 2.60
C VAL A 101 -13.49 -2.85 1.14
N THR A 102 -13.28 -1.63 0.67
CA THR A 102 -13.27 -1.34 -0.77
C THR A 102 -11.86 -1.01 -1.23
N GLY A 103 -11.54 -1.30 -2.49
CA GLY A 103 -10.18 -1.16 -2.98
C GLY A 103 -9.99 -1.67 -4.39
N TYR A 104 -8.77 -2.15 -4.69
CA TYR A 104 -8.38 -2.63 -6.01
C TYR A 104 -7.59 -3.94 -5.91
N GLN A 105 -7.94 -4.93 -6.72
CA GLN A 105 -7.25 -6.22 -6.72
C GLN A 105 -5.82 -6.11 -7.29
N SER A 106 -4.93 -7.00 -6.84
CA SER A 106 -3.62 -7.17 -7.45
C SER A 106 -3.70 -7.58 -8.93
N LYS A 107 -2.66 -7.23 -9.69
CA LYS A 107 -2.54 -7.57 -11.12
C LYS A 107 -2.31 -9.04 -11.37
N ASP A 108 -1.54 -9.69 -10.50
CA ASP A 108 -1.18 -11.10 -10.63
C ASP A 108 -2.40 -12.03 -10.51
N ARG A 109 -3.45 -11.57 -9.81
CA ARG A 109 -4.69 -12.32 -9.51
C ARG A 109 -4.40 -13.70 -8.91
N LEU A 110 -3.21 -13.89 -8.36
CA LEU A 110 -2.82 -15.10 -7.67
C LEU A 110 -3.59 -15.11 -6.35
N CYS A 111 -4.43 -16.12 -6.20
CA CYS A 111 -5.26 -16.35 -5.02
C CYS A 111 -4.79 -17.59 -4.25
N GLU A 112 -3.50 -17.91 -4.36
CA GLU A 112 -2.91 -19.10 -3.77
C GLU A 112 -1.68 -18.69 -2.94
N PRO A 113 -1.69 -18.87 -1.60
CA PRO A 113 -2.80 -19.34 -0.76
C PRO A 113 -3.82 -18.23 -0.40
N THR A 114 -3.63 -16.99 -0.87
CA THR A 114 -4.43 -15.83 -0.44
C THR A 114 -4.49 -14.80 -1.56
N CYS A 115 -5.68 -14.23 -1.81
CA CYS A 115 -5.84 -13.13 -2.77
C CYS A 115 -5.31 -11.80 -2.19
N ARG A 116 -4.85 -10.90 -3.06
CA ARG A 116 -4.28 -9.60 -2.65
C ARG A 116 -5.09 -8.42 -3.20
N ALA A 117 -5.24 -7.39 -2.38
CA ALA A 117 -5.84 -6.12 -2.77
C ALA A 117 -5.13 -4.94 -2.09
N ASN A 118 -5.22 -3.77 -2.71
CA ASN A 118 -4.97 -2.50 -2.06
C ASN A 118 -6.29 -1.96 -1.49
N GLY A 119 -6.29 -1.59 -0.21
CA GLY A 119 -7.45 -1.04 0.46
C GLY A 119 -7.55 0.47 0.26
N ARG A 120 -8.73 0.93 -0.15
CA ARG A 120 -9.08 2.35 -0.23
C ARG A 120 -9.78 2.79 1.05
N ASP A 121 -10.92 2.17 1.35
CA ASP A 121 -11.71 2.45 2.55
C ASP A 121 -11.88 1.18 3.40
N ILE A 122 -11.96 1.37 4.70
CA ILE A 122 -12.45 0.38 5.67
C ILE A 122 -13.71 0.92 6.34
N THR A 123 -14.75 0.10 6.42
CA THR A 123 -15.99 0.37 7.13
C THR A 123 -16.12 -0.61 8.30
N PHE A 124 -16.35 -0.08 9.49
CA PHE A 124 -16.53 -0.84 10.73
C PHE A 124 -18.02 -1.12 11.01
N PRO A 125 -18.34 -2.08 11.91
CA PRO A 125 -19.73 -2.40 12.28
C PRO A 125 -20.53 -1.22 12.84
N ASP A 126 -19.86 -0.25 13.44
CA ASP A 126 -20.47 0.97 13.98
C ASP A 126 -20.79 2.02 12.89
N GLY A 127 -20.57 1.69 11.61
CA GLY A 127 -20.81 2.55 10.47
C GLY A 127 -19.70 3.55 10.19
N ARG A 128 -18.64 3.62 11.02
CA ARG A 128 -17.48 4.47 10.71
C ARG A 128 -16.79 3.96 9.47
N LYS A 129 -16.62 4.85 8.50
CA LYS A 129 -15.87 4.62 7.27
C LYS A 129 -14.62 5.50 7.26
N LEU A 130 -13.44 4.89 7.12
CA LEU A 130 -12.16 5.58 7.17
C LEU A 130 -11.32 5.23 5.94
N PHE A 131 -10.62 6.23 5.40
CA PHE A 131 -9.67 6.02 4.32
C PHE A 131 -8.43 5.27 4.85
N MET A 132 -8.17 4.08 4.31
CA MET A 132 -7.04 3.22 4.70
C MET A 132 -5.90 3.18 3.67
N GLY A 133 -6.11 3.72 2.47
CA GLY A 133 -5.11 3.65 1.39
C GLY A 133 -3.86 4.48 1.63
N SER A 134 -2.81 4.21 0.86
CA SER A 134 -1.59 5.03 0.86
C SER A 134 -1.75 6.27 -0.02
N SER A 135 -1.34 7.43 0.47
CA SER A 135 -1.40 8.69 -0.28
C SER A 135 -0.26 8.78 -1.30
N GLY A 136 -0.53 9.38 -2.47
CA GLY A 136 0.50 9.68 -3.47
C GLY A 136 1.12 8.45 -4.16
N THR A 137 0.53 7.27 -4.04
CA THR A 137 1.00 6.03 -4.69
C THR A 137 0.64 5.94 -6.16
N GLY A 138 -0.21 6.84 -6.66
CA GLY A 138 -0.80 6.74 -8.00
C GLY A 138 -2.04 5.83 -8.04
N ALA A 139 -2.63 5.51 -6.89
CA ALA A 139 -3.97 4.95 -6.82
C ALA A 139 -5.00 5.92 -7.46
N PRO A 140 -6.15 5.42 -7.95
CA PRO A 140 -7.17 6.27 -8.55
C PRO A 140 -7.62 7.39 -7.61
N ARG A 141 -7.63 8.63 -8.13
CA ARG A 141 -8.12 9.80 -7.41
C ARG A 141 -9.65 9.83 -7.46
N ASP A 142 -10.29 9.64 -6.32
CA ASP A 142 -11.74 9.67 -6.18
C ASP A 142 -12.23 10.56 -5.03
N GLY A 143 -11.32 11.33 -4.41
CA GLY A 143 -11.63 12.24 -3.32
C GLY A 143 -11.80 11.59 -1.96
N SER A 144 -11.53 10.28 -1.83
CA SER A 144 -11.53 9.58 -0.53
C SER A 144 -10.32 9.93 0.34
N ASP A 145 -9.20 10.30 -0.27
CA ASP A 145 -8.02 10.78 0.45
C ASP A 145 -8.09 12.30 0.68
N ALA A 146 -8.32 12.70 1.92
CA ALA A 146 -8.34 14.12 2.31
C ALA A 146 -7.02 14.88 2.08
N THR A 147 -5.91 14.17 1.79
CA THR A 147 -4.62 14.78 1.47
C THR A 147 -4.37 14.94 -0.03
N GLU A 148 -5.27 14.44 -0.88
CA GLU A 148 -5.14 14.61 -2.33
C GLU A 148 -5.30 16.09 -2.72
N PRO A 149 -4.42 16.62 -3.57
CA PRO A 149 -4.62 17.94 -4.15
C PRO A 149 -5.94 17.97 -4.94
N GLY A 150 -6.71 19.04 -4.75
CA GLY A 150 -7.87 19.35 -5.59
C GLY A 150 -7.49 19.37 -7.07
N ARG A 151 -8.38 18.85 -7.91
CA ARG A 151 -8.16 18.71 -9.35
C ARG A 151 -8.16 20.06 -10.07
#